data_AF-A0A525W8G4-F1
#
_entry.id   AF-A0A525W8G4-F1
#
_cell.length_a   1.000
_cell.length_b   1.000
_cell.length_c   1.000
_cell.angle_alpha   90.00
_cell.angle_beta   90.00
_cell.angle_gamma   90.00
#
_symmetry.space_group_name_H-M   'P 1'
#
loop_
_entity.id
_entity.type
_entity.pdbx_description
1 polymer ?
#
loop_
_entity_poly.entity_id
_entity_poly.type
_entity_poly.pdbx_seq_one_letter_code
_entity_poly.pdbx_strand_id
1 'polypeptide(L)'
;MSALICVTVLGLSLTACANVVSLISEGGLDQKMSFTSDPPGAKVFLMGSIPLGETPLVDTKIERTKNTFLVLKKEGYEDQNLLLKHRFNPWFWGNIICCGLLGSTTDATTDATVQLSPTQYHVVMNPKKASLEQKEQFVKIKTARNLTLRGYSEVQQNLAVGHGEYLTSLLVTLRVSESEQDDAIRQLQKLMVDSKDPLDFSDKVLDRFHLLRF
;
A
#
# COMPACT_ATOMS: atom_id res chain seq x y z
N MET A 1 -61.50 5.72 2.73
CA MET A 1 -60.50 5.13 3.65
C MET A 1 -59.76 4.01 2.92
N SER A 2 -58.78 4.32 2.05
CA SER A 2 -57.96 3.27 1.40
C SER A 2 -56.59 3.75 0.91
N ALA A 3 -56.15 4.97 1.25
CA ALA A 3 -54.91 5.57 0.71
C ALA A 3 -53.90 5.94 1.81
N LEU A 4 -53.92 5.26 2.96
CA LEU A 4 -53.05 5.59 4.11
C LEU A 4 -52.24 4.40 4.66
N ILE A 5 -52.07 3.32 3.87
CA ILE A 5 -51.35 2.11 4.31
C ILE A 5 -50.05 1.87 3.51
N CYS A 6 -49.79 2.62 2.42
CA CYS A 6 -48.55 2.45 1.63
C CYS A 6 -47.34 3.28 2.10
N VAL A 7 -47.47 4.11 3.15
CA VAL A 7 -46.37 4.99 3.61
C VAL A 7 -45.60 4.40 4.80
N THR A 8 -46.03 3.28 5.38
CA THR A 8 -45.40 2.67 6.55
C THR A 8 -44.42 1.53 6.25
N VAL A 9 -44.07 1.28 4.99
CA VAL A 9 -43.08 0.26 4.59
C VAL A 9 -41.73 0.89 4.14
N LEU A 10 -41.62 2.21 4.10
CA LEU A 10 -40.44 2.93 3.60
C LEU A 10 -39.59 3.63 4.69
N GLY A 11 -39.61 3.11 5.92
CA GLY A 11 -38.96 3.77 7.07
C GLY A 11 -38.15 2.87 8.01
N LEU A 12 -37.88 1.61 7.66
CA LEU A 12 -37.20 0.64 8.54
C LEU A 12 -35.89 0.06 7.96
N SER A 13 -35.21 0.79 7.07
CA SER A 13 -33.95 0.34 6.45
C SER A 13 -32.71 1.13 6.87
N LEU A 14 -32.73 1.80 8.04
CA LEU A 14 -31.59 2.58 8.56
C LEU A 14 -30.79 1.89 9.68
N THR A 15 -30.87 0.56 9.81
CA THR A 15 -30.02 -0.21 10.73
C THR A 15 -28.96 -1.01 9.96
N ALA A 16 -28.11 -0.34 9.19
CA ALA A 16 -26.93 -0.96 8.60
C ALA A 16 -25.85 0.08 8.28
N CYS A 17 -25.52 0.95 9.24
CA CYS A 17 -24.36 1.85 9.11
C CYS A 17 -23.41 1.66 10.29
N ALA A 18 -22.33 0.93 9.99
CA ALA A 18 -21.00 1.02 10.58
C ALA A 18 -20.88 0.94 12.11
N ASN A 19 -20.69 -0.27 12.66
CA ASN A 19 -19.99 -0.48 13.94
C ASN A 19 -19.51 -1.95 14.09
N VAL A 20 -18.67 -2.46 13.19
CA VAL A 20 -17.97 -3.77 13.37
C VAL A 20 -16.49 -3.71 13.01
N VAL A 21 -15.88 -2.53 12.92
CA VAL A 21 -14.41 -2.42 12.83
C VAL A 21 -13.94 -1.32 13.75
N SER A 22 -14.01 -1.53 15.07
CA SER A 22 -13.13 -0.76 15.95
C SER A 22 -12.73 -1.39 17.29
N LEU A 23 -13.23 -2.56 17.65
CA LEU A 23 -12.90 -3.22 18.91
C LEU A 23 -11.86 -4.33 18.73
N ILE A 24 -10.63 -3.96 18.37
CA ILE A 24 -9.46 -4.82 18.61
C ILE A 24 -8.25 -3.93 18.95
N SER A 25 -7.80 -4.09 20.21
CA SER A 25 -6.57 -3.62 20.83
C SER A 25 -6.27 -2.11 20.80
N GLU A 26 -6.88 -1.38 21.73
CA GLU A 26 -6.08 -0.45 22.53
C GLU A 26 -5.19 -1.30 23.46
N GLY A 27 -3.88 -1.30 23.20
CA GLY A 27 -2.90 -2.05 23.98
C GLY A 27 -2.75 -3.51 23.55
N GLY A 28 -1.52 -3.91 23.23
CA GLY A 28 -1.23 -5.30 22.91
C GLY A 28 0.22 -5.54 22.51
N LEU A 29 1.02 -5.91 23.53
CA LEU A 29 2.24 -6.73 23.54
C LEU A 29 3.21 -6.63 22.36
N ASP A 30 4.49 -6.33 22.64
CA ASP A 30 5.69 -6.66 21.86
C ASP A 30 5.40 -7.42 20.56
N GLN A 31 4.98 -6.71 19.53
CA GLN A 31 4.71 -7.33 18.26
C GLN A 31 6.05 -7.46 17.55
N LYS A 32 6.39 -8.69 17.18
CA LYS A 32 7.52 -8.96 16.27
C LYS A 32 7.21 -8.27 14.95
N MET A 33 7.98 -7.24 14.62
CA MET A 33 7.80 -6.48 13.40
C MET A 33 8.94 -6.70 12.42
N SER A 34 8.60 -6.61 11.14
CA SER A 34 9.55 -6.69 10.05
C SER A 34 9.56 -5.38 9.25
N PHE A 35 10.75 -4.85 9.02
CA PHE A 35 10.98 -3.61 8.29
C PHE A 35 11.90 -3.89 7.12
N THR A 36 11.43 -3.58 5.92
CA THR A 36 12.22 -3.65 4.68
C THR A 36 12.27 -2.27 4.06
N SER A 37 13.29 -2.01 3.24
CA SER A 37 13.37 -0.75 2.50
C SER A 37 13.90 -0.96 1.08
N ASP A 38 13.55 -0.02 0.22
CA ASP A 38 14.08 0.12 -1.12
C ASP A 38 14.72 1.52 -1.28
N PRO A 39 16.05 1.63 -1.42
CA PRO A 39 17.02 0.53 -1.45
C PRO A 39 17.21 -0.16 -0.08
N PRO A 40 17.71 -1.41 -0.06
CA PRO A 40 17.98 -2.17 1.18
C PRO A 40 19.18 -1.57 1.93
N GLY A 41 19.34 -1.88 3.23
CA GLY A 41 20.46 -1.40 4.05
C GLY A 41 20.28 0.05 4.55
N ALA A 42 19.05 0.43 4.88
CA ALA A 42 18.74 1.70 5.52
C ALA A 42 18.83 1.54 7.04
N LYS A 43 19.46 2.50 7.74
CA LYS A 43 19.57 2.52 9.20
C LYS A 43 18.23 2.91 9.80
N VAL A 44 17.73 2.10 10.72
CA VAL A 44 16.42 2.29 11.36
C VAL A 44 16.62 2.77 12.80
N PHE A 45 15.95 3.87 13.15
CA PHE A 45 15.98 4.46 14.48
C PHE A 45 14.56 4.51 15.08
N LEU A 46 14.38 3.96 16.27
CA LEU A 46 13.17 4.11 17.07
C LEU A 46 13.20 5.46 17.81
N MET A 47 12.08 6.19 17.76
CA MET A 47 11.95 7.54 18.35
C MET A 47 13.05 8.50 17.85
N GLY A 48 13.54 8.28 16.63
CA GLY A 48 14.58 9.08 16.00
C GLY A 48 15.98 8.98 16.62
N SER A 49 16.18 8.21 17.68
CA SER A 49 17.43 8.19 18.45
C SER A 49 17.93 6.79 18.81
N ILE A 50 17.04 5.82 19.01
CA ILE A 50 17.41 4.46 19.43
C ILE A 50 17.71 3.62 18.19
N PRO A 51 18.96 3.18 17.96
CA PRO A 51 19.29 2.37 16.78
C PRO A 51 18.69 0.97 16.91
N LEU A 52 17.92 0.55 15.90
CA LEU A 52 17.37 -0.80 15.80
C LEU A 52 18.20 -1.72 14.88
N GLY A 53 18.96 -1.14 13.95
CA GLY A 53 19.80 -1.86 13.00
C GLY A 53 19.60 -1.36 11.57
N GLU A 54 19.82 -2.23 10.59
CA GLU A 54 19.71 -1.93 9.16
C GLU A 54 18.69 -2.85 8.48
N THR A 55 17.94 -2.33 7.50
CA THR A 55 16.98 -3.14 6.74
C THR A 55 17.68 -4.17 5.84
N PRO A 56 17.13 -5.39 5.69
CA PRO A 56 15.89 -5.90 6.27
C PRO A 56 16.04 -6.25 7.77
N LEU A 57 15.14 -5.71 8.60
CA LEU A 57 14.99 -6.10 10.01
C LEU A 57 13.80 -7.05 10.13
N VAL A 58 14.02 -8.19 10.77
CA VAL A 58 12.99 -9.22 10.98
C VAL A 58 12.84 -9.45 12.48
N ASP A 59 11.62 -9.75 12.93
CA ASP A 59 11.32 -10.12 14.32
C ASP A 59 11.74 -9.09 15.39
N THR A 60 11.80 -7.81 15.02
CA THR A 60 12.15 -6.74 15.95
C THR A 60 10.98 -6.46 16.88
N LYS A 61 11.17 -6.64 18.19
CA LYS A 61 10.16 -6.29 19.19
C LYS A 61 10.15 -4.79 19.42
N ILE A 62 8.99 -4.18 19.22
CA ILE A 62 8.80 -2.75 19.48
C ILE A 62 7.47 -2.57 20.20
N GLU A 63 7.51 -1.80 21.27
CA GLU A 63 6.31 -1.41 21.99
C GLU A 63 5.59 -0.29 21.22
N ARG A 64 4.34 -0.56 20.84
CA ARG A 64 3.51 0.37 20.07
C ARG A 64 2.69 1.24 21.01
N THR A 65 2.98 2.53 20.97
CA THR A 65 2.15 3.59 21.57
C THR A 65 1.57 4.46 20.44
N LYS A 66 0.59 5.32 20.77
CA LYS A 66 -0.07 6.20 19.77
C LYS A 66 0.91 7.11 19.01
N ASN A 67 2.10 7.36 19.57
CA ASN A 67 3.11 8.26 18.99
C ASN A 67 4.38 7.52 18.58
N THR A 68 4.37 6.18 18.51
CA THR A 68 5.58 5.45 18.15
C THR A 68 5.90 5.65 16.65
N PHE A 69 7.02 6.30 16.34
CA PHE A 69 7.57 6.45 14.99
C PHE A 69 8.99 5.87 14.82
N LEU A 70 9.32 5.51 13.59
CA LEU A 70 10.66 5.12 13.16
C LEU A 70 11.22 6.16 12.20
N VAL A 71 12.55 6.31 12.21
CA VAL A 71 13.27 7.13 11.24
C VAL A 71 14.22 6.23 10.46
N LEU A 72 14.04 6.17 9.15
CA LEU A 72 14.95 5.44 8.27
C LEU A 72 15.91 6.43 7.62
N LYS A 73 17.20 6.14 7.71
CA LYS A 73 18.27 6.96 7.16
C LYS A 73 19.14 6.15 6.22
N LYS A 74 19.39 6.71 5.04
CA LYS A 74 20.31 6.14 4.05
C LYS A 74 21.05 7.27 3.36
N GLU A 75 22.34 7.07 3.12
CA GLU A 75 23.16 8.03 2.39
C GLU A 75 22.62 8.24 0.97
N GLY A 76 22.50 9.50 0.54
CA GLY A 76 21.91 9.85 -0.75
C GLY A 76 20.37 9.93 -0.77
N TYR A 77 19.70 9.56 0.32
CA TYR A 77 18.23 9.57 0.44
C TYR A 77 17.75 10.48 1.57
N GLU A 78 16.51 10.95 1.46
CA GLU A 78 15.83 11.75 2.46
C GLU A 78 15.48 10.88 3.67
N ASP A 79 15.57 11.45 4.87
CA ASP A 79 15.18 10.78 6.11
C ASP A 79 13.67 10.52 6.06
N GLN A 80 13.27 9.26 6.19
CA GLN A 80 11.86 8.86 6.12
C GLN A 80 11.31 8.61 7.52
N ASN A 81 10.26 9.34 7.87
CA ASN A 81 9.56 9.19 9.15
C ASN A 81 8.36 8.25 8.97
N LEU A 82 8.41 7.09 9.62
CA LEU A 82 7.36 6.09 9.61
C LEU A 82 6.60 6.15 10.93
N LEU A 83 5.36 6.65 10.91
CA LEU A 83 4.47 6.54 12.06
C LEU A 83 3.83 5.15 12.09
N LEU A 84 3.99 4.40 13.18
CA LEU A 84 3.42 3.06 13.33
C LEU A 84 1.91 3.13 13.60
N LYS A 85 1.12 3.49 12.58
CA LYS A 85 -0.33 3.56 12.67
C LYS A 85 -0.95 2.17 12.87
N HIS A 86 -1.91 2.09 13.77
CA HIS A 86 -2.67 0.86 14.02
C HIS A 86 -3.62 0.51 12.87
N ARG A 87 -3.98 1.47 12.01
CA ARG A 87 -4.95 1.28 10.94
C ARG A 87 -4.51 1.90 9.62
N PHE A 88 -4.81 1.13 8.59
CA PHE A 88 -4.81 1.54 7.21
C PHE A 88 -5.88 2.61 6.96
N ASN A 89 -5.61 3.61 6.11
CA ASN A 89 -6.60 4.63 5.71
C ASN A 89 -7.43 4.14 4.50
N PRO A 90 -8.72 3.80 4.65
CA PRO A 90 -9.54 3.31 3.54
C PRO A 90 -9.80 4.36 2.44
N TRP A 91 -9.61 5.65 2.74
CA TRP A 91 -9.85 6.73 1.78
C TRP A 91 -8.95 6.65 0.53
N PHE A 92 -7.77 6.04 0.67
CA PHE A 92 -6.88 5.75 -0.46
C PHE A 92 -7.59 5.01 -1.60
N TRP A 93 -8.48 4.08 -1.26
CA TRP A 93 -9.27 3.33 -2.25
C TRP A 93 -10.31 4.21 -2.93
N GLY A 94 -11.01 5.05 -2.16
CA GLY A 94 -12.01 5.98 -2.69
C GLY A 94 -11.40 6.94 -3.71
N ASN A 95 -10.18 7.42 -3.45
CA ASN A 95 -9.46 8.30 -4.36
C ASN A 95 -9.00 7.61 -5.66
N ILE A 96 -8.60 6.33 -5.62
CA ILE A 96 -8.29 5.56 -6.83
C ILE A 96 -9.56 5.32 -7.65
N ILE A 97 -10.65 4.92 -7.01
CA ILE A 97 -11.90 4.56 -7.70
C ILE A 97 -12.57 5.81 -8.29
N CYS A 98 -12.62 6.92 -7.54
CA CYS A 98 -13.32 8.13 -7.98
C CYS A 98 -12.48 9.03 -8.90
N CYS A 99 -11.15 9.05 -8.74
CA CYS A 99 -10.28 10.04 -9.40
C CYS A 99 -9.04 9.41 -10.06
N GLY A 100 -8.97 8.08 -10.15
CA GLY A 100 -7.87 7.35 -10.76
C GLY A 100 -6.53 7.56 -10.04
N LEU A 101 -5.44 7.38 -10.79
CA LEU A 101 -4.08 7.49 -10.28
C LEU A 101 -3.80 8.85 -9.61
N LEU A 102 -4.36 9.93 -10.17
CA LEU A 102 -4.15 11.31 -9.71
C LEU A 102 -4.71 11.55 -8.30
N GLY A 103 -5.92 11.06 -7.99
CA GLY A 103 -6.49 11.20 -6.65
C GLY A 103 -5.71 10.41 -5.60
N SER A 104 -5.16 9.26 -5.97
CA SER A 104 -4.40 8.40 -5.06
C SER A 104 -3.02 8.95 -4.71
N THR A 105 -2.40 9.65 -5.66
CA THR A 105 -1.06 10.23 -5.46
C THR A 105 -1.06 11.31 -4.39
N THR A 106 -2.13 12.09 -4.23
CA THR A 106 -2.25 13.08 -3.16
C THR A 106 -2.28 12.48 -1.75
N ASP A 107 -2.75 11.25 -1.58
CA ASP A 107 -2.69 10.54 -0.28
C ASP A 107 -1.35 9.79 -0.08
N ALA A 108 -0.72 9.35 -1.18
CA ALA A 108 0.53 8.57 -1.17
C ALA A 108 1.81 9.42 -1.22
N THR A 109 1.70 10.72 -1.51
CA THR A 109 2.85 11.62 -1.66
C THR A 109 3.56 11.87 -0.33
N THR A 110 2.83 11.94 0.77
CA THR A 110 3.43 12.16 2.10
C THR A 110 3.98 10.88 2.73
N ASP A 111 3.44 9.70 2.39
CA ASP A 111 3.82 8.42 3.00
C ASP A 111 4.74 7.66 2.03
N ALA A 112 6.04 7.66 2.30
CA ALA A 112 7.02 6.79 1.63
C ALA A 112 6.95 5.34 2.13
N THR A 113 5.98 5.06 3.00
CA THR A 113 5.80 3.79 3.67
C THR A 113 4.59 3.05 3.12
N VAL A 114 4.81 1.79 2.79
CA VAL A 114 3.76 0.82 2.52
C VAL A 114 3.60 -0.09 3.73
N GLN A 115 2.45 -0.01 4.39
CA GLN A 115 2.08 -0.93 5.46
C GLN A 115 1.49 -2.20 4.85
N LEU A 116 2.21 -3.33 4.95
CA LEU A 116 1.77 -4.63 4.42
C LEU A 116 0.82 -5.34 5.39
N SER A 117 1.10 -5.19 6.68
CA SER A 117 0.28 -5.69 7.77
C SER A 117 0.48 -4.81 8.99
N PRO A 118 -0.28 -5.00 10.09
CA PRO A 118 0.03 -4.32 11.34
C PRO A 118 1.49 -4.49 11.79
N THR A 119 2.16 -5.59 11.39
CA THR A 119 3.52 -5.93 11.84
C THR A 119 4.59 -5.87 10.75
N GLN A 120 4.21 -5.62 9.49
CA GLN A 120 5.16 -5.61 8.35
C GLN A 120 5.08 -4.29 7.61
N TYR A 121 6.24 -3.65 7.45
CA TYR A 121 6.39 -2.36 6.80
C TYR A 121 7.47 -2.42 5.72
N HIS A 122 7.17 -1.83 4.56
CA HIS A 122 8.11 -1.66 3.47
C HIS A 122 8.24 -0.18 3.13
N VAL A 123 9.45 0.37 3.18
CA VAL A 123 9.71 1.81 3.00
C VAL A 123 10.47 2.06 1.70
N VAL A 124 9.90 2.82 0.78
CA VAL A 124 10.55 3.22 -0.47
C VAL A 124 11.19 4.60 -0.27
N MET A 125 12.51 4.69 -0.19
CA MET A 125 13.19 5.93 0.20
C MET A 125 13.30 6.94 -0.95
N ASN A 126 13.00 8.21 -0.68
CA ASN A 126 13.16 9.28 -1.68
C ASN A 126 14.63 9.67 -1.85
N PRO A 127 15.17 9.76 -3.08
CA PRO A 127 16.52 10.24 -3.31
C PRO A 127 16.64 11.76 -3.07
N LYS A 128 17.68 12.21 -2.37
CA LYS A 128 17.96 13.64 -2.08
C LYS A 128 18.25 14.46 -3.34
N LYS A 129 18.88 13.83 -4.33
CA LYS A 129 19.25 14.44 -5.61
C LYS A 129 18.84 13.48 -6.71
N ALA A 130 17.87 13.90 -7.52
CA ALA A 130 17.38 13.16 -8.67
C ALA A 130 17.01 14.14 -9.78
N SER A 131 17.34 13.81 -11.03
CA SER A 131 16.84 14.49 -12.22
C SER A 131 15.31 14.36 -12.32
N LEU A 132 14.67 15.17 -13.15
CA LEU A 132 13.22 15.08 -13.38
C LEU A 132 12.80 13.68 -13.83
N GLU A 133 13.54 13.09 -14.76
CA GLU A 133 13.29 11.74 -15.27
C GLU A 133 13.41 10.68 -14.16
N GLN A 134 14.46 10.77 -13.33
CA GLN A 134 14.63 9.89 -12.17
C GLN A 134 13.50 10.05 -11.14
N LYS A 135 13.01 11.28 -10.92
CA LYS A 135 11.86 11.54 -10.04
C LYS A 135 10.58 10.92 -10.60
N GLU A 136 10.31 11.08 -11.89
CA GLU A 136 9.15 10.47 -12.52
C GLU A 136 9.19 8.94 -12.45
N GLN A 137 10.36 8.34 -12.69
CA GLN A 137 10.52 6.90 -12.59
C GLN A 137 10.35 6.41 -11.15
N PHE A 138 10.90 7.14 -10.18
CA PHE A 138 10.71 6.86 -8.78
C PHE A 138 9.24 6.94 -8.35
N VAL A 139 8.50 7.95 -8.83
CA VAL A 139 7.05 8.07 -8.59
C VAL A 139 6.30 6.88 -9.18
N LYS A 140 6.66 6.41 -10.38
CA LYS A 140 6.03 5.22 -10.98
C LYS A 140 6.30 3.97 -10.16
N ILE A 141 7.55 3.73 -9.76
CA ILE A 141 7.92 2.60 -8.90
C ILE A 141 7.13 2.65 -7.60
N LYS A 142 7.11 3.80 -6.92
CA LYS A 142 6.36 4.00 -5.67
C LYS A 142 4.86 3.76 -5.86
N THR A 143 4.31 4.21 -6.99
CA THR A 143 2.88 4.03 -7.30
C THR A 143 2.56 2.55 -7.56
N ALA A 144 3.36 1.87 -8.38
CA ALA A 144 3.21 0.44 -8.62
C ALA A 144 3.40 -0.39 -7.34
N ARG A 145 4.36 -0.04 -6.48
CA ARG A 145 4.53 -0.62 -5.14
C ARG A 145 3.26 -0.47 -4.31
N ASN A 146 2.73 0.74 -4.20
CA ASN A 146 1.50 0.99 -3.45
C ASN A 146 0.32 0.19 -4.00
N LEU A 147 0.18 0.13 -5.33
CA LEU A 147 -0.88 -0.63 -5.98
C LEU A 147 -0.73 -2.15 -5.82
N THR A 148 0.48 -2.68 -5.72
CA THR A 148 0.68 -4.14 -5.60
C THR A 148 0.67 -4.63 -4.16
N LEU A 149 1.10 -3.79 -3.22
CA LEU A 149 1.24 -4.14 -1.81
C LEU A 149 0.02 -3.75 -0.99
N ARG A 150 -0.29 -2.46 -0.98
CA ARG A 150 -1.43 -1.91 -0.25
C ARG A 150 -2.73 -2.30 -0.96
N GLY A 151 -2.67 -2.39 -2.29
CA GLY A 151 -3.68 -2.88 -3.23
C GLY A 151 -3.98 -4.37 -3.29
N TYR A 152 -3.25 -5.19 -2.55
CA TYR A 152 -3.11 -6.61 -2.89
C TYR A 152 -4.44 -7.35 -3.02
N SER A 153 -5.36 -7.17 -2.07
CA SER A 153 -6.68 -7.82 -2.08
C SER A 153 -7.54 -7.41 -3.28
N GLU A 154 -7.52 -6.13 -3.63
CA GLU A 154 -8.29 -5.54 -4.70
C GLU A 154 -7.73 -5.97 -6.06
N VAL A 155 -6.40 -5.96 -6.22
CA VAL A 155 -5.72 -6.52 -7.39
C VAL A 155 -6.09 -7.99 -7.54
N GLN A 156 -6.04 -8.78 -6.47
CA GLN A 156 -6.40 -10.20 -6.52
C GLN A 156 -7.83 -10.43 -6.97
N GLN A 157 -8.79 -9.67 -6.45
CA GLN A 157 -10.20 -9.76 -6.84
C GLN A 157 -10.40 -9.32 -8.30
N ASN A 158 -9.81 -8.19 -8.71
CA ASN A 158 -9.94 -7.67 -10.07
C ASN A 158 -9.27 -8.61 -11.09
N LEU A 159 -8.13 -9.22 -10.76
CA LEU A 159 -7.48 -10.23 -11.59
C LEU A 159 -8.32 -11.51 -11.70
N ALA A 160 -9.02 -11.92 -10.64
CA ALA A 160 -9.90 -13.10 -10.70
C ALA A 160 -11.10 -12.88 -11.64
N VAL A 161 -11.60 -11.65 -11.70
CA VAL A 161 -12.70 -11.24 -12.59
C VAL A 161 -12.20 -10.85 -13.99
N GLY A 162 -10.93 -10.45 -14.11
CA GLY A 162 -10.29 -10.01 -15.35
C GLY A 162 -10.47 -8.52 -15.66
N HIS A 163 -11.13 -7.74 -14.80
CA HIS A 163 -11.33 -6.30 -15.00
C HIS A 163 -11.56 -5.58 -13.67
N GLY A 164 -11.47 -4.25 -13.70
CA GLY A 164 -11.81 -3.35 -12.60
C GLY A 164 -10.90 -2.13 -12.52
N GLU A 165 -11.38 -1.04 -11.93
CA GLU A 165 -10.67 0.26 -11.88
C GLU A 165 -9.28 0.17 -11.24
N TYR A 166 -9.12 -0.73 -10.28
CA TYR A 166 -7.86 -0.93 -9.60
C TYR A 166 -6.82 -1.60 -10.51
N LEU A 167 -7.25 -2.66 -11.20
CA LEU A 167 -6.44 -3.33 -12.19
C LEU A 167 -6.09 -2.40 -13.37
N THR A 168 -7.05 -1.58 -13.82
CA THR A 168 -6.79 -0.55 -14.84
C THR A 168 -5.70 0.43 -14.38
N SER A 169 -5.79 0.93 -13.14
CA SER A 169 -4.77 1.83 -12.57
C SER A 169 -3.39 1.18 -12.50
N LEU A 170 -3.33 -0.12 -12.16
CA LEU A 170 -2.09 -0.89 -12.16
C LEU A 170 -1.54 -1.02 -13.58
N LEU A 171 -2.34 -1.47 -14.55
CA LEU A 171 -1.93 -1.64 -15.95
C LEU A 171 -1.42 -0.33 -16.58
N VAL A 172 -2.10 0.80 -16.30
CA VAL A 172 -1.65 2.14 -16.72
C VAL A 172 -0.30 2.48 -16.09
N THR A 173 -0.11 2.21 -14.79
CA THR A 173 1.17 2.45 -14.10
C THR A 173 2.29 1.58 -14.66
N LEU A 174 1.99 0.34 -15.05
CA LEU A 174 2.88 -0.60 -15.70
C LEU A 174 3.11 -0.29 -17.20
N ARG A 175 2.48 0.77 -17.74
CA ARG A 175 2.56 1.17 -19.16
C ARG A 175 2.10 0.10 -20.14
N VAL A 176 1.13 -0.72 -19.74
CA VAL A 176 0.53 -1.73 -20.61
C VAL A 176 -0.42 -1.06 -21.59
N SER A 177 -0.22 -1.28 -22.89
CA SER A 177 -1.14 -0.78 -23.92
C SER A 177 -2.46 -1.56 -23.92
N GLU A 178 -3.55 -0.98 -24.43
CA GLU A 178 -4.86 -1.65 -24.50
C GLU A 178 -4.79 -3.00 -25.23
N SER A 179 -3.99 -3.10 -26.30
CA SER A 179 -3.80 -4.33 -27.05
C SER A 179 -3.07 -5.44 -26.29
N GLU A 180 -2.33 -5.10 -25.23
CA GLU A 180 -1.52 -6.04 -24.44
C GLU A 180 -2.17 -6.38 -23.10
N GLN A 181 -3.33 -5.80 -22.76
CA GLN A 181 -3.95 -5.96 -21.45
C GLN A 181 -4.26 -7.42 -21.12
N ASP A 182 -4.81 -8.19 -22.05
CA ASP A 182 -5.16 -9.60 -21.81
C ASP A 182 -3.93 -10.45 -21.47
N ASP A 183 -2.82 -10.21 -22.17
CA ASP A 183 -1.56 -10.92 -21.89
C ASP A 183 -0.97 -10.47 -20.55
N ALA A 184 -0.94 -9.16 -20.28
CA ALA A 184 -0.48 -8.62 -19.02
C ALA A 184 -1.30 -9.15 -17.82
N ILE A 185 -2.63 -9.26 -17.95
CA ILE A 185 -3.51 -9.82 -16.92
C ILE A 185 -3.15 -11.28 -16.65
N ARG A 186 -2.95 -12.10 -17.69
CA ARG A 186 -2.52 -13.50 -17.52
C ARG A 186 -1.18 -13.60 -16.83
N GLN A 187 -0.24 -12.72 -17.17
CA GLN A 187 1.06 -12.66 -16.52
C GLN A 187 0.91 -12.28 -15.04
N LEU A 188 0.12 -11.25 -14.72
CA LEU A 188 -0.14 -10.82 -13.34
C LEU A 188 -0.83 -11.92 -12.51
N GLN A 189 -1.79 -12.63 -13.08
CA GLN A 189 -2.44 -13.78 -12.44
C GLN A 189 -1.41 -14.87 -12.11
N LYS A 190 -0.54 -15.21 -13.06
CA LYS A 190 0.53 -16.19 -12.83
C LYS A 190 1.49 -15.73 -11.73
N LEU A 191 1.95 -14.48 -11.77
CA LEU A 191 2.81 -13.92 -10.74
C LEU A 191 2.17 -13.98 -9.37
N MET A 192 0.86 -13.70 -9.26
CA MET A 192 0.13 -13.76 -8.00
C MET A 192 0.07 -15.17 -7.43
N VAL A 193 -0.20 -16.18 -8.26
CA VAL A 193 -0.20 -17.60 -7.85
C VAL A 193 1.19 -18.05 -7.44
N ASP A 194 2.23 -17.63 -8.16
CA ASP A 194 3.62 -18.02 -7.91
C ASP A 194 4.25 -17.27 -6.71
N SER A 195 3.53 -16.32 -6.08
CA SER A 195 4.05 -15.47 -5.02
C SER A 195 3.73 -15.96 -3.62
N LYS A 196 4.74 -15.87 -2.74
CA LYS A 196 4.65 -16.34 -1.36
C LYS A 196 3.84 -15.40 -0.47
N ASP A 197 3.98 -14.11 -0.73
CA ASP A 197 3.37 -13.02 0.02
C ASP A 197 3.21 -11.77 -0.87
N PRO A 198 2.52 -10.71 -0.39
CA PRO A 198 2.32 -9.50 -1.17
C PRO A 198 3.62 -8.79 -1.58
N LEU A 199 4.70 -8.91 -0.79
CA LEU A 199 5.99 -8.29 -1.10
C LEU A 199 6.66 -9.00 -2.28
N ASP A 200 6.71 -10.33 -2.25
CA ASP A 200 7.21 -11.17 -3.34
C ASP A 200 6.41 -10.94 -4.64
N PHE A 201 5.08 -10.78 -4.54
CA PHE A 201 4.25 -10.41 -5.68
C PHE A 201 4.65 -9.07 -6.27
N SER A 202 4.76 -8.04 -5.43
CA SER A 202 5.16 -6.69 -5.86
C SER A 202 6.54 -6.68 -6.51
N ASP A 203 7.52 -7.37 -5.93
CA ASP A 203 8.88 -7.48 -6.46
C ASP A 203 8.86 -8.08 -7.87
N LYS A 204 8.16 -9.21 -8.05
CA LYS A 204 8.03 -9.87 -9.35
C LYS A 204 7.33 -9.00 -10.39
N VAL A 205 6.30 -8.24 -9.99
CA VAL A 205 5.61 -7.33 -10.90
C VAL A 205 6.56 -6.24 -11.39
N LEU A 206 7.29 -5.59 -10.49
CA LEU A 206 8.20 -4.50 -10.89
C LEU A 206 9.36 -4.99 -11.77
N ASP A 207 9.89 -6.19 -11.50
CA ASP A 207 10.94 -6.80 -12.34
C ASP A 207 10.40 -7.18 -13.72
N ARG A 208 9.25 -7.87 -13.77
CA ARG A 208 8.63 -8.35 -15.00
C ARG A 208 8.28 -7.22 -15.96
N PHE A 209 7.74 -6.12 -15.43
CA PHE A 209 7.36 -4.94 -16.22
C PHE A 209 8.48 -3.89 -16.29
N HIS A 210 9.71 -4.28 -15.97
CA HIS A 210 10.94 -3.51 -16.17
C HIS A 210 10.95 -2.11 -15.54
N LEU A 211 10.20 -1.92 -14.45
CA LEU A 211 10.18 -0.66 -13.72
C LEU A 211 11.48 -0.44 -12.91
N LEU A 212 12.22 -1.50 -12.60
CA LEU A 212 13.49 -1.46 -11.85
C LEU A 212 14.74 -1.25 -12.73
N ARG A 213 14.60 -1.16 -14.06
CA ARG A 213 15.74 -0.93 -14.97
C ARG A 213 15.97 0.59 -15.11
N PHE A 214 17.15 1.04 -14.68
CA PHE A 214 17.68 2.38 -14.95
C PHE A 214 18.44 2.41 -16.27
#